data_AF-A0A821JM35-F1
#
_entry.id   AF-A0A821JM35-F1
#
_cell.length_a   1.000
_cell.length_b   1.000
_cell.length_c   1.000
_cell.angle_alpha   90.00
_cell.angle_beta   90.00
_cell.angle_gamma   90.00
#
_symmetry.space_group_name_H-M   'P 1'
#
loop_
_entity.id
_entity.type
_entity.pdbx_description
1 polymer ?
#
loop_
_entity_poly.entity_id
_entity_poly.type
_entity_poly.pdbx_seq_one_letter_code
_entity_poly.pdbx_strand_id
1 'polypeptide(L)'
;APILVFRNEVRTQLNNKAAIHKTAEIGQAPMVCVAQDTCKGKSIEDPILIKKLLELSDSKTEHLSGLLPLVPEMPFILTQNIAIELGLINGMNGIFRQLVYEEDSVSTDIISETFPNNTLYIRRPLYTLIEIVRSKIECNFEHLQSNLVPIPLMEQTFRINIADVLPEGRN
;
A
#
# COMPACT_ATOMS: atom_id res chain seq x y z
N ALA A 1 1.18 21.42 11.02
CA ALA A 1 2.09 20.99 12.11
C ALA A 1 2.12 19.46 12.11
N PRO A 2 3.26 18.79 12.39
CA PRO A 2 3.30 17.34 12.51
C PRO A 2 2.45 16.87 13.70
N ILE A 3 1.67 15.81 13.51
CA ILE A 3 0.87 15.19 14.58
C ILE A 3 1.65 13.97 15.08
N LEU A 4 2.12 14.03 16.33
CA LEU A 4 2.75 12.90 17.00
C LEU A 4 1.68 12.03 17.64
N VAL A 5 1.72 10.72 17.37
CA VAL A 5 0.78 9.75 17.92
C VAL A 5 1.51 8.62 18.62
N PHE A 6 0.99 8.18 19.76
CA PHE A 6 1.60 7.15 20.60
C PHE A 6 1.35 5.72 20.12
N ARG A 7 0.39 5.54 19.21
CA ARG A 7 -0.09 4.22 18.77
C ARG A 7 -0.12 4.15 17.25
N ASN A 8 0.38 3.03 16.71
CA ASN A 8 0.45 2.86 15.26
C ASN A 8 -0.94 2.78 14.62
N GLU A 9 -1.95 2.25 15.32
CA GLU A 9 -3.32 2.18 14.82
C GLU A 9 -3.87 3.58 14.54
N VAL A 10 -3.54 4.54 15.40
CA VAL A 10 -3.95 5.95 15.23
C VAL A 10 -3.21 6.56 14.04
N ARG A 11 -1.92 6.24 13.84
CA ARG A 11 -1.16 6.67 12.66
C ARG A 11 -1.82 6.18 11.37
N THR A 12 -2.19 4.90 11.32
CA THR A 12 -2.86 4.30 10.16
C THR A 12 -4.21 4.97 9.90
N GLN A 13 -5.02 5.20 10.93
CA GLN A 13 -6.31 5.90 10.77
C GLN A 13 -6.14 7.34 10.27
N LEU A 14 -5.13 8.07 10.77
CA LEU A 14 -4.83 9.42 10.30
C LEU A 14 -4.36 9.41 8.84
N ASN A 15 -3.50 8.47 8.46
CA ASN A 15 -3.05 8.31 7.09
C ASN A 15 -4.22 8.01 6.15
N ASN A 16 -5.11 7.09 6.53
CA ASN A 16 -6.31 6.77 5.74
C ASN A 16 -7.22 7.99 5.57
N LYS A 17 -7.48 8.74 6.65
CA LYS A 17 -8.27 9.98 6.58
C LYS A 17 -7.63 11.05 5.71
N ALA A 18 -6.32 11.24 5.83
CA ALA A 18 -5.58 12.20 5.01
C ALA A 18 -5.65 11.84 3.53
N ALA A 19 -5.48 10.54 3.20
CA ALA A 19 -5.61 10.04 1.85
C ALA A 19 -7.02 10.27 1.28
N ILE A 20 -8.07 9.90 2.02
CA ILE A 20 -9.47 10.09 1.63
C ILE A 20 -9.77 11.57 1.37
N HIS A 21 -9.35 12.46 2.28
CA HIS A 21 -9.53 13.88 2.12
C HIS A 21 -8.83 14.39 0.86
N LYS A 22 -7.59 13.96 0.64
CA LYS A 22 -6.82 14.39 -0.53
C LYS A 22 -7.42 13.90 -1.84
N THR A 23 -7.93 12.68 -1.90
CA THR A 23 -8.61 12.14 -3.08
C THR A 23 -9.89 12.91 -3.40
N ALA A 24 -10.63 13.32 -2.36
CA ALA A 24 -11.82 14.15 -2.53
C ALA A 24 -11.47 15.56 -3.05
N GLU A 25 -10.42 16.19 -2.53
CA GLU A 25 -9.93 17.50 -3.00
C GLU A 25 -9.58 17.49 -4.50
N ILE A 26 -8.94 16.42 -4.98
CA ILE A 26 -8.51 16.29 -6.39
C ILE A 26 -9.62 15.72 -7.31
N GLY A 27 -10.79 15.42 -6.76
CA GLY A 27 -11.93 14.88 -7.51
C GLY A 27 -11.72 13.45 -8.05
N GLN A 28 -10.92 12.64 -7.37
CA GLN A 28 -10.63 11.25 -7.76
C GLN A 28 -11.16 10.26 -6.73
N ALA A 29 -11.46 9.03 -7.18
CA ALA A 29 -11.77 7.92 -6.29
C ALA A 29 -10.53 7.53 -5.47
N PRO A 30 -10.69 7.18 -4.18
CA PRO A 30 -9.59 6.60 -3.41
C PRO A 30 -9.10 5.30 -4.05
N MET A 31 -7.78 5.13 -4.12
CA MET A 31 -7.15 3.90 -4.57
C MET A 31 -6.47 3.23 -3.38
N VAL A 32 -6.72 1.94 -3.20
CA VAL A 32 -6.19 1.17 -2.07
C VAL A 32 -5.61 -0.13 -2.59
N CYS A 33 -4.30 -0.34 -2.37
CA CYS A 33 -3.69 -1.65 -2.56
C CYS A 33 -4.09 -2.57 -1.40
N VAL A 34 -4.57 -3.76 -1.73
CA VAL A 34 -5.05 -4.75 -0.77
C VAL A 34 -4.02 -5.88 -0.65
N ALA A 35 -3.66 -6.22 0.59
CA ALA A 35 -2.81 -7.37 0.85
C ALA A 35 -3.44 -8.67 0.36
N GLN A 36 -2.59 -9.59 -0.09
CA GLN A 36 -3.00 -10.92 -0.51
C GLN A 36 -2.53 -11.95 0.52
N ASP A 37 -3.48 -12.45 1.30
CA ASP A 37 -3.19 -13.43 2.34
C ASP A 37 -3.48 -14.85 1.87
N THR A 38 -2.64 -15.79 2.31
CA THR A 38 -2.82 -17.22 2.04
C THR A 38 -2.70 -18.03 3.32
N CYS A 39 -3.47 -19.12 3.40
CA CYS A 39 -3.35 -20.11 4.46
C CYS A 39 -2.85 -21.42 3.84
N LYS A 40 -1.66 -21.88 4.24
CA LYS A 40 -1.03 -23.11 3.71
C LYS A 40 -0.95 -23.11 2.17
N GLY A 41 -0.67 -21.96 1.57
CA GLY A 41 -0.54 -21.78 0.12
C GLY A 41 -1.86 -21.71 -0.65
N LYS A 42 -3.00 -21.67 0.05
CA LYS A 42 -4.33 -21.47 -0.56
C LYS A 42 -4.85 -20.07 -0.23
N SER A 43 -5.53 -19.45 -1.19
CA SER A 43 -6.25 -18.20 -0.96
C SER A 43 -7.28 -18.39 0.16
N ILE A 44 -7.38 -17.38 1.01
CA ILE A 44 -8.39 -17.36 2.07
C ILE A 44 -9.71 -16.91 1.46
N GLU A 45 -10.78 -17.66 1.71
CA GLU A 45 -12.13 -17.37 1.18
C GLU A 45 -13.09 -16.85 2.25
N ASP A 46 -12.81 -17.09 3.54
CA ASP A 46 -13.68 -16.63 4.64
C ASP A 46 -13.65 -15.10 4.77
N PRO A 47 -14.76 -14.40 4.48
CA PRO A 47 -14.82 -12.94 4.52
C PRO A 47 -14.50 -12.37 5.91
N ILE A 48 -14.83 -13.09 6.98
CA ILE A 48 -14.59 -12.64 8.36
C ILE A 48 -13.10 -12.68 8.65
N LEU A 49 -12.41 -13.76 8.27
CA LEU A 49 -10.97 -13.89 8.42
C LEU A 49 -10.25 -12.85 7.55
N ILE A 50 -10.65 -12.68 6.29
CA ILE A 50 -10.07 -11.66 5.38
C ILE A 50 -10.16 -10.28 6.02
N LYS A 51 -11.35 -9.87 6.47
CA LYS A 51 -11.54 -8.54 7.10
C LYS A 51 -10.61 -8.35 8.30
N LYS A 52 -10.53 -9.36 9.18
CA LYS A 52 -9.66 -9.29 10.36
C LYS A 52 -8.18 -9.21 10.03
N LEU A 53 -7.73 -9.95 9.02
CA LEU A 53 -6.34 -9.92 8.56
C LEU A 53 -5.97 -8.55 8.00
N LEU A 54 -6.84 -7.96 7.18
CA LEU A 54 -6.65 -6.63 6.62
C LEU A 54 -6.65 -5.53 7.68
N GLU A 55 -7.38 -5.72 8.78
CA GLU A 55 -7.48 -4.80 9.92
C GLU A 55 -6.40 -5.05 11.00
N LEU A 56 -5.48 -6.00 10.81
CA LEU A 56 -4.39 -6.21 11.75
C LEU A 56 -3.55 -4.94 11.89
N SER A 57 -3.22 -4.61 13.14
CA SER A 57 -2.32 -3.51 13.45
C SER A 57 -0.96 -3.79 12.82
N ASP A 58 -0.36 -2.76 12.22
CA ASP A 58 0.94 -2.85 11.56
C ASP A 58 2.08 -3.36 12.49
N SER A 59 1.90 -3.23 13.81
CA SER A 59 2.81 -3.75 14.85
C SER A 59 2.87 -5.27 14.90
N LYS A 60 1.86 -5.96 14.33
CA LYS A 60 1.76 -7.42 14.26
C LYS A 60 2.15 -7.97 12.88
N THR A 61 2.44 -7.10 11.92
CA THR A 61 2.65 -7.43 10.51
C THR A 61 3.94 -6.83 9.96
N GLU A 62 4.97 -6.70 10.80
CA GLU A 62 6.27 -6.10 10.43
C GLU A 62 6.15 -4.72 9.77
N HIS A 63 5.19 -3.92 10.24
CA HIS A 63 4.85 -2.59 9.72
C HIS A 63 4.18 -2.56 8.34
N LEU A 64 3.68 -3.70 7.85
CA LEU A 64 2.96 -3.80 6.59
C LEU A 64 1.45 -3.64 6.81
N SER A 65 0.83 -2.67 6.15
CA SER A 65 -0.62 -2.47 6.21
C SER A 65 -1.36 -3.45 5.32
N GLY A 66 -2.46 -4.04 5.82
CA GLY A 66 -3.37 -4.83 4.97
C GLY A 66 -4.06 -4.00 3.88
N LEU A 67 -4.26 -2.71 4.14
CA LEU A 67 -4.83 -1.74 3.22
C LEU A 67 -3.88 -0.54 3.11
N LEU A 68 -3.27 -0.36 1.93
CA LEU A 68 -2.36 0.75 1.66
C LEU A 68 -3.05 1.77 0.75
N PRO A 69 -3.52 2.91 1.27
CA PRO A 69 -4.07 3.96 0.42
C PRO A 69 -2.97 4.65 -0.38
N LEU A 70 -3.24 4.88 -1.66
CA LEU A 70 -2.35 5.55 -2.59
C LEU A 70 -3.04 6.76 -3.19
N VAL A 71 -2.38 7.91 -3.12
CA VAL A 71 -2.90 9.16 -3.63
C VAL A 71 -1.82 9.85 -4.44
N PRO A 72 -2.06 10.21 -5.72
CA PRO A 72 -1.11 10.97 -6.50
C PRO A 72 -0.58 12.19 -5.73
N GLU A 73 0.71 12.47 -5.90
CA GLU A 73 1.46 13.52 -5.21
C GLU A 73 1.78 13.26 -3.73
N MET A 74 1.39 12.11 -3.17
CA MET A 74 1.80 11.80 -1.80
C MET A 74 3.32 11.55 -1.72
N PRO A 75 4.00 12.08 -0.69
CA PRO A 75 5.39 11.74 -0.43
C PRO A 75 5.47 10.29 0.02
N PHE A 76 6.51 9.58 -0.43
CA PHE A 76 6.80 8.22 0.00
C PHE A 76 8.29 8.08 0.32
N ILE A 77 8.62 7.04 1.10
CA ILE A 77 10.00 6.65 1.44
C ILE A 77 10.21 5.21 0.99
N LEU A 78 11.30 4.94 0.27
CA LEU A 78 11.76 3.58 0.01
C LEU A 78 12.21 2.95 1.33
N THR A 79 11.65 1.80 1.67
CA THR A 79 12.01 1.05 2.89
C THR A 79 13.07 -0.03 2.63
N GLN A 80 13.44 -0.23 1.37
CA GLN A 80 14.39 -1.25 0.94
C GLN A 80 15.35 -0.73 -0.13
N ASN A 81 16.49 -1.42 -0.25
CA ASN A 81 17.42 -1.21 -1.37
C ASN A 81 16.90 -1.98 -2.58
N ILE A 82 16.55 -1.25 -3.64
CA ILE A 82 16.01 -1.83 -4.88
C ILE A 82 17.11 -1.95 -5.92
N ALA A 83 17.81 -0.85 -6.18
CA ALA A 83 18.90 -0.79 -7.14
C ALA A 83 19.91 0.26 -6.67
N ILE A 84 20.88 -0.20 -5.87
CA ILE A 84 21.88 0.65 -5.22
C ILE A 84 22.68 1.46 -6.25
N GLU A 85 23.03 0.83 -7.37
CA GLU A 85 23.76 1.46 -8.49
C GLU A 85 22.97 2.61 -9.14
N LEU A 86 21.64 2.56 -9.08
CA LEU A 86 20.74 3.62 -9.53
C LEU A 86 20.36 4.58 -8.39
N GLY A 87 20.98 4.44 -7.22
CA GLY A 87 20.64 5.24 -6.04
C GLY A 87 19.28 4.91 -5.42
N LEU A 88 18.56 3.88 -5.88
CA LEU A 88 17.27 3.46 -5.29
C LEU A 88 17.50 2.67 -4.01
N ILE A 89 17.77 3.40 -2.93
CA ILE A 89 18.18 2.88 -1.62
C ILE A 89 17.13 3.15 -0.53
N ASN A 90 17.19 2.37 0.54
CA ASN A 90 16.37 2.59 1.73
C ASN A 90 16.58 4.01 2.29
N GLY A 91 15.49 4.67 2.66
CA GLY A 91 15.45 6.05 3.15
C GLY A 91 15.33 7.11 2.06
N MET A 92 15.37 6.72 0.77
CA MET A 92 15.15 7.66 -0.32
C MET A 92 13.70 8.16 -0.34
N ASN A 93 13.54 9.48 -0.40
CA ASN A 93 12.25 10.12 -0.59
C ASN A 93 11.89 10.20 -2.07
N GLY A 94 10.61 10.06 -2.36
CA GLY A 94 10.07 10.43 -3.66
C GLY A 94 8.61 10.84 -3.56
N ILE A 95 8.01 11.08 -4.71
CA ILE A 95 6.61 11.47 -4.86
C ILE A 95 5.92 10.37 -5.65
N PHE A 96 4.88 9.79 -5.09
CA PHE A 96 4.06 8.82 -5.81
C PHE A 96 3.28 9.52 -6.92
N ARG A 97 3.36 9.00 -8.14
CA ARG A 97 2.67 9.58 -9.31
C ARG A 97 1.53 8.71 -9.79
N GLN A 98 1.77 7.42 -9.93
CA GLN A 98 0.77 6.51 -10.48
C GLN A 98 1.01 5.07 -10.01
N LEU A 99 -0.07 4.32 -9.84
CA LEU A 99 -0.02 2.86 -9.75
C LEU A 99 -0.40 2.27 -11.12
N VAL A 100 0.38 1.30 -11.58
CA VAL A 100 0.05 0.52 -12.78
C VAL A 100 -0.39 -0.87 -12.33
N TYR A 101 -1.53 -1.31 -12.85
CA TYR A 101 -2.21 -2.54 -12.47
C TYR A 101 -3.03 -3.07 -13.64
N GLU A 102 -3.45 -4.34 -13.58
CA GLU A 102 -4.34 -4.94 -14.57
C GLU A 102 -5.80 -4.54 -14.28
N GLU A 103 -6.62 -4.28 -15.32
CA GLU A 103 -8.01 -3.84 -15.13
C GLU A 103 -8.87 -4.86 -14.37
N ASP A 104 -8.63 -6.16 -14.57
CA ASP A 104 -9.34 -7.24 -13.90
C ASP A 104 -8.88 -7.44 -12.44
N SER A 105 -7.88 -6.69 -11.99
CA SER A 105 -7.39 -6.69 -10.61
C SER A 105 -8.09 -5.68 -9.70
N VAL A 106 -9.02 -4.88 -10.26
CA VAL A 106 -9.78 -3.85 -9.56
C VAL A 106 -11.10 -4.43 -9.07
N SER A 107 -11.41 -4.23 -7.79
CA SER A 107 -12.74 -4.46 -7.24
C SER A 107 -13.26 -3.17 -6.59
N THR A 108 -14.56 -2.95 -6.69
CA THR A 108 -15.28 -1.89 -5.97
C THR A 108 -16.09 -2.45 -4.81
N ASP A 109 -15.96 -3.75 -4.52
CA ASP A 109 -16.65 -4.37 -3.40
C ASP A 109 -16.14 -3.76 -2.11
N ILE A 110 -17.04 -3.50 -1.17
CA ILE A 110 -16.69 -2.88 0.10
C ILE A 110 -15.92 -3.89 0.94
N ILE A 111 -14.60 -3.74 0.98
CA ILE A 111 -13.70 -4.57 1.80
C ILE A 111 -13.51 -3.97 3.20
N SER A 112 -13.61 -2.64 3.31
CA SER A 112 -13.47 -1.91 4.57
C SER A 112 -14.50 -0.80 4.69
N GLU A 113 -15.02 -0.62 5.91
CA GLU A 113 -15.88 0.52 6.27
C GLU A 113 -15.06 1.82 6.43
N THR A 114 -13.73 1.73 6.39
CA THR A 114 -12.83 2.89 6.53
C THR A 114 -12.85 3.81 5.31
N PHE A 115 -13.06 3.24 4.12
CA PHE A 115 -12.97 3.97 2.85
C PHE A 115 -14.36 4.16 2.22
N PRO A 116 -14.57 5.23 1.45
CA PRO A 116 -15.82 5.49 0.72
C PRO A 116 -16.23 4.35 -0.24
N ASN A 117 -17.53 4.26 -0.55
CA ASN A 117 -18.08 3.20 -1.41
C ASN A 117 -17.56 3.22 -2.86
N ASN A 118 -17.00 4.33 -3.33
CA ASN A 118 -16.42 4.44 -4.67
C ASN A 118 -14.92 4.11 -4.72
N THR A 119 -14.38 3.51 -3.65
CA THR A 119 -12.95 3.15 -3.56
C THR A 119 -12.60 2.05 -4.55
N LEU A 120 -11.45 2.22 -5.22
CA LEU A 120 -10.86 1.22 -6.10
C LEU A 120 -9.88 0.36 -5.28
N TYR A 121 -10.25 -0.90 -5.06
CA TYR A 121 -9.41 -1.87 -4.37
C TYR A 121 -8.59 -2.65 -5.39
N ILE A 122 -7.27 -2.50 -5.34
CA ILE A 122 -6.32 -3.08 -6.28
C ILE A 122 -5.66 -4.28 -5.64
N ARG A 123 -5.85 -5.47 -6.22
CA ARG A 123 -5.23 -6.71 -5.71
C ARG A 123 -3.92 -7.05 -6.41
N ARG A 124 -3.78 -6.81 -7.72
CA ARG A 124 -2.57 -7.15 -8.50
C ARG A 124 -1.90 -5.91 -9.10
N PRO A 125 -1.22 -5.09 -8.29
CA PRO A 125 -0.37 -4.03 -8.82
C PRO A 125 0.83 -4.61 -9.55
N LEU A 126 1.22 -4.00 -10.67
CA LEU A 126 2.38 -4.39 -11.46
C LEU A 126 3.62 -3.61 -11.01
N TYR A 127 3.50 -2.28 -10.96
CA TYR A 127 4.55 -1.37 -10.51
C TYR A 127 3.97 -0.01 -10.12
N THR A 128 4.76 0.78 -9.41
CA THR A 128 4.44 2.19 -9.12
C THR A 128 5.36 3.08 -9.94
N LEU A 129 4.85 4.20 -10.44
CA LEU A 129 5.68 5.27 -10.97
C LEU A 129 5.92 6.28 -9.83
N ILE A 130 7.20 6.48 -9.51
CA ILE A 130 7.64 7.45 -8.52
C ILE A 130 8.48 8.53 -9.18
N GLU A 131 8.37 9.74 -8.69
CA GLU A 131 9.30 10.82 -9.00
C GLU A 131 10.34 10.96 -7.91
N ILE A 132 11.62 10.98 -8.29
CA ILE A 132 12.73 11.15 -7.35
C ILE A 132 13.29 12.57 -7.50
N VAL A 133 13.00 13.43 -6.52
CA VAL A 133 13.31 14.87 -6.52
C VAL A 133 14.83 15.16 -6.53
N ARG A 134 15.67 14.19 -6.14
CA ARG A 134 17.14 14.31 -6.11
C ARG A 134 17.83 13.12 -6.79
N SER A 135 17.33 12.78 -7.97
CA SER A 135 17.86 11.70 -8.79
C SER A 135 19.25 12.06 -9.33
N LYS A 136 20.26 11.18 -9.11
CA LYS A 136 21.48 11.10 -9.93
C LYS A 136 21.31 10.14 -11.12
N ILE A 137 20.08 9.68 -11.35
CA ILE A 137 19.74 8.67 -12.34
C ILE A 137 19.75 9.35 -13.71
N GLU A 138 20.88 9.26 -14.42
CA GLU A 138 21.01 9.59 -15.83
C GLU A 138 20.49 8.44 -16.72
N CYS A 139 19.39 7.79 -16.33
CA CYS A 139 18.80 6.74 -17.16
C CYS A 139 17.89 7.40 -18.20
N ASN A 140 18.35 7.38 -19.45
CA ASN A 140 17.52 7.63 -20.62
C ASN A 140 16.53 6.46 -20.78
N PHE A 141 15.47 6.45 -19.99
CA PHE A 141 14.27 5.71 -20.36
C PHE A 141 13.65 6.51 -21.51
N GLU A 142 13.82 6.06 -22.75
CA GLU A 142 13.55 6.85 -23.97
C GLU A 142 12.13 7.46 -24.06
N HIS A 143 11.21 7.10 -23.16
CA HIS A 143 9.82 7.57 -23.09
C HIS A 143 9.35 8.05 -21.71
N LEU A 144 10.21 8.12 -20.70
CA LEU A 144 9.86 8.63 -19.35
C LEU A 144 10.60 9.94 -19.06
N GLN A 145 9.91 10.89 -18.42
CA GLN A 145 10.59 12.08 -17.90
C GLN A 145 11.74 11.62 -16.97
N SER A 146 12.90 12.26 -17.06
CA SER A 146 14.19 11.84 -16.47
C SER A 146 14.18 11.54 -14.96
N ASN A 147 13.11 11.91 -14.26
CA ASN A 147 12.99 11.77 -12.81
C ASN A 147 11.92 10.74 -12.40
N LEU A 148 11.20 10.17 -13.36
CA LEU A 148 10.19 9.13 -13.15
C LEU A 148 10.82 7.75 -13.25
N VAL A 149 10.70 6.98 -12.17
CA VAL A 149 11.26 5.64 -12.08
C VAL A 149 10.14 4.64 -11.80
N PRO A 150 10.02 3.57 -12.60
CA PRO A 150 9.14 2.46 -12.27
C PRO A 150 9.75 1.63 -11.14
N ILE A 151 9.00 1.47 -10.06
CA ILE A 151 9.34 0.58 -8.95
C ILE A 151 8.47 -0.67 -9.05
N PRO A 152 9.05 -1.84 -9.37
CA PRO A 152 8.29 -3.08 -9.46
C PRO A 152 7.73 -3.47 -8.09
N LEU A 153 6.67 -4.27 -8.10
CA LEU A 153 6.18 -4.90 -6.88
C LEU A 153 7.27 -5.78 -6.27
N MET A 154 7.56 -5.55 -5.00
CA MET A 154 8.43 -6.42 -4.20
C MET A 154 7.57 -7.17 -3.19
N GLU A 155 7.46 -8.48 -3.35
CA GLU A 155 6.71 -9.32 -2.43
C GLU A 155 7.42 -9.39 -1.07
N GLN A 156 6.70 -9.01 -0.02
CA GLN A 156 7.08 -9.25 1.36
C GLN A 156 6.03 -10.16 1.99
N THR A 157 6.50 -11.27 2.55
CA THR A 157 5.62 -12.22 3.23
C THR A 157 6.02 -12.31 4.69
N PHE A 158 5.04 -12.25 5.58
CA PHE A 158 5.21 -12.51 7.00
C PHE A 158 4.25 -13.62 7.40
N ARG A 159 4.50 -14.24 8.55
CA ARG A 159 3.68 -15.35 9.05
C ARG A 159 3.00 -14.96 10.35
N ILE A 160 1.73 -15.31 10.43
CA ILE A 160 0.88 -15.08 11.59
C ILE A 160 0.14 -16.39 11.91
N ASN A 161 -0.05 -16.64 13.20
CA ASN A 161 -0.88 -17.75 13.64
C ASN A 161 -2.35 -17.30 13.61
N ILE A 162 -3.20 -18.02 12.90
CA ILE A 162 -4.63 -17.70 12.78
C ILE A 162 -5.31 -17.72 14.17
N ALA A 163 -4.83 -18.55 15.10
CA ALA A 163 -5.32 -18.59 16.47
C ALA A 163 -5.12 -17.26 17.22
N ASP A 164 -4.16 -16.43 16.81
CA ASP A 164 -3.92 -15.11 17.42
C ASP A 164 -4.86 -14.03 16.85
N VAL A 165 -5.58 -14.34 15.76
CA VAL A 165 -6.47 -13.45 15.00
C VAL A 165 -7.95 -13.79 15.24
N LEU A 166 -8.27 -15.08 15.39
CA LEU A 166 -9.60 -15.57 15.72
C LEU A 166 -9.70 -15.86 17.22
N PRO A 167 -10.72 -15.35 17.94
CA PRO A 167 -10.92 -15.71 19.34
C PRO A 167 -11.11 -17.23 19.47
N GLU A 168 -10.57 -17.82 20.53
CA GLU A 168 -10.69 -19.26 20.80
C GLU A 168 -12.16 -19.70 20.74
N GLY A 169 -12.47 -20.71 19.92
CA GLY A 169 -13.79 -21.36 19.90
C GLY A 169 -14.52 -21.44 18.55
N ARG A 170 -13.88 -21.13 17.41
CA ARG A 170 -14.43 -21.45 16.08
C ARG A 170 -13.38 -22.20 15.26
N ASN A 171 -13.47 -23.52 15.30
CA ASN A 171 -12.81 -24.45 14.37
C ASN A 171 -13.55 -24.48 13.04
#